data_AF-A0A353N7M8-F1
#
_entry.id   AF-A0A353N7M8-F1
#
_cell.length_a   1.000
_cell.length_b   1.000
_cell.length_c   1.000
_cell.angle_alpha   90.00
_cell.angle_beta   90.00
_cell.angle_gamma   90.00
#
_symmetry.space_group_name_H-M   'P 1'
#
loop_
_entity.id
_entity.type
_entity.pdbx_description
1 polymer ?
#
loop_
_entity_poly.entity_id
_entity_poly.type
_entity_poly.pdbx_seq_one_letter_code
_entity_poly.pdbx_strand_id
1 'polypeptide(L)' 'MLVQHATFKDIVCWLELASRVEELFGPLAKDEYFKRALRECIIRRAAFCVRENDGPPGTPLVGG' A
#
# COMPACT_ATOMS: atom_id res chain seq x y z
N MET A 1 -4.50 13.71 8.09
CA MET A 1 -4.25 12.27 8.34
C MET A 1 -5.57 11.53 8.32
N LEU A 2 -6.03 11.17 7.13
CA LEU A 2 -7.30 10.50 6.90
C LEU A 2 -7.05 9.07 6.42
N VAL A 3 -7.78 8.13 7.01
CA VAL A 3 -7.84 6.75 6.51
C VAL A 3 -8.81 6.72 5.34
N GLN A 4 -8.33 6.30 4.17
CA GLN A 4 -9.11 6.24 2.94
C GLN A 4 -8.96 4.86 2.29
N HIS A 5 -9.89 4.48 1.41
CA HIS A 5 -9.69 3.29 0.60
C HIS A 5 -8.46 3.44 -0.29
N ALA A 6 -7.66 2.37 -0.37
CA ALA A 6 -6.59 2.27 -1.34
C ALA A 6 -7.17 2.05 -2.75
N THR A 7 -6.45 2.54 -3.75
CA THR A 7 -6.76 2.39 -5.17
C THR A 7 -5.57 1.76 -5.88
N PHE A 8 -5.75 1.35 -7.14
CA PHE A 8 -4.64 0.85 -7.95
C PHE A 8 -3.49 1.85 -8.13
N LYS A 9 -3.75 3.17 -8.02
CA LYS A 9 -2.70 4.20 -8.09
C LYS A 9 -1.77 4.17 -6.87
N ASP A 10 -2.23 3.61 -5.75
CA ASP A 10 -1.47 3.54 -4.50
C ASP A 10 -0.55 2.31 -4.43
N ILE A 11 -0.61 1.39 -5.40
CA ILE A 11 0.16 0.14 -5.38
C ILE A 11 1.67 0.40 -5.30
N VAL A 12 2.20 1.31 -6.10
CA VAL A 12 3.64 1.63 -6.07
C VAL A 12 4.04 2.14 -4.68
N CYS A 13 3.27 3.07 -4.12
CA CYS A 13 3.51 3.63 -2.80
C CYS A 13 3.38 2.60 -1.67
N TRP A 14 2.49 1.61 -1.83
CA TRP A 14 2.38 0.45 -0.93
C TRP A 14 3.64 -0.43 -0.96
N LEU A 15 4.19 -0.69 -2.14
CA LEU A 15 5.43 -1.46 -2.28
C LEU A 15 6.65 -0.70 -1.75
N GLU A 16 6.68 0.62 -1.92
CA GLU A 16 7.70 1.48 -1.30
C GLU A 16 7.58 1.54 0.22
N LEU A 17 6.37 1.45 0.78
CA LEU A 17 6.17 1.36 2.22
C LEU A 17 6.62 0.00 2.74
N ALA A 18 6.22 -1.09 2.05
CA ALA A 18 6.59 -2.45 2.41
C ALA A 18 8.10 -2.69 2.34
N SER A 19 8.82 -2.09 1.38
CA SER A 19 10.27 -2.24 1.25
C SER A 19 11.04 -1.70 2.47
N ARG A 20 10.47 -0.71 3.18
CA ARG A 20 11.10 -0.10 4.37
C ARG A 20 11.08 -1.01 5.60
N VAL A 21 10.27 -2.07 5.57
CA VAL A 21 10.11 -2.99 6.72
C VAL A 21 10.56 -4.41 6.39
N GLU A 22 11.16 -4.65 5.23
CA GLU A 22 11.61 -6.00 4.83
C GLU A 22 12.66 -6.60 5.78
N GLU A 23 13.45 -5.79 6.48
CA GLU A 23 14.37 -6.27 7.53
C GLU A 23 13.65 -6.95 8.71
N LEU A 24 12.38 -6.58 8.95
CA LEU A 24 11.56 -7.11 10.05
C LEU A 24 10.66 -8.28 9.62
N PHE A 25 10.22 -8.29 8.37
CA PHE A 25 9.18 -9.22 7.88
C PHE A 25 9.64 -10.13 6.74
N GLY A 26 10.88 -9.97 6.25
CA GLY A 26 11.35 -10.63 5.04
C GLY A 26 10.87 -9.93 3.76
N PRO A 27 11.08 -10.56 2.58
CA PRO A 27 10.73 -9.96 1.29
C PRO A 27 9.21 -9.72 1.16
N LEU A 28 8.81 -8.48 0.88
CA LEU A 28 7.41 -8.09 0.70
C LEU A 28 7.20 -7.35 -0.61
N ALA A 29 8.01 -6.33 -0.90
CA ALA A 29 7.81 -5.44 -2.04
C ALA A 29 8.00 -6.16 -3.38
N LYS A 30 8.82 -7.21 -3.40
CA LYS A 30 9.06 -8.06 -4.58
C LYS A 30 8.25 -9.36 -4.57
N ASP A 31 7.54 -9.66 -3.48
CA ASP A 31 6.77 -10.88 -3.35
C ASP A 31 5.48 -10.80 -4.20
N GLU A 32 5.32 -11.75 -5.13
CA GLU A 32 4.17 -11.78 -6.03
C GLU A 32 2.85 -12.19 -5.33
N TYR A 33 2.92 -12.98 -4.25
CA TYR A 33 1.76 -13.27 -3.41
C TYR A 33 1.29 -12.01 -2.68
N PHE A 34 2.22 -11.21 -2.13
CA PHE A 34 1.90 -9.93 -1.50
C PHE A 34 1.25 -8.96 -2.48
N LYS A 35 1.86 -8.77 -3.66
CA LYS A 35 1.30 -7.91 -4.71
C LYS A 35 -0.08 -8.37 -5.16
N ARG A 36 -0.30 -9.69 -5.31
CA ARG A 36 -1.61 -10.24 -5.67
C ARG A 36 -2.65 -10.01 -4.58
N ALA A 37 -2.32 -10.31 -3.32
CA ALA A 37 -3.21 -10.11 -2.18
C ALA A 37 -3.60 -8.63 -2.04
N LEU A 38 -2.65 -7.71 -2.19
CA LEU A 38 -2.92 -6.26 -2.18
C LEU A 38 -3.93 -5.87 -3.27
N ARG A 39 -3.74 -6.34 -4.51
CA ARG A 39 -4.68 -6.08 -5.62
C ARG A 39 -6.08 -6.63 -5.31
N GLU A 40 -6.18 -7.83 -4.77
CA GLU A 40 -7.47 -8.43 -4.38
C GLU A 40 -8.15 -7.63 -3.27
N CYS A 41 -7.42 -7.17 -2.26
CA CYS A 41 -7.94 -6.31 -1.20
C CYS A 41 -8.42 -4.96 -1.75
N ILE A 42 -7.71 -4.36 -2.71
CA ILE A 42 -8.17 -3.13 -3.40
C ILE A 42 -9.48 -3.38 -4.15
N ILE A 43 -9.58 -4.47 -4.93
CA ILE A 43 -10.80 -4.85 -5.67
C ILE A 43 -11.99 -5.03 -4.71
N ARG A 44 -11.76 -5.69 -3.58
CA ARG A 44 -12.78 -5.94 -2.55
C ARG A 44 -13.08 -4.70 -1.68
N ARG A 45 -12.42 -3.56 -1.92
CA ARG A 45 -12.45 -2.36 -1.07
C ARG A 45 -12.10 -2.64 0.40
N ALA A 46 -11.26 -3.64 0.63
CA ALA A 46 -10.77 -4.05 1.95
C ALA A 46 -9.38 -3.49 2.28
N ALA A 47 -8.70 -2.84 1.33
CA ALA A 47 -7.44 -2.13 1.56
C ALA A 47 -7.70 -0.66 1.91
N PHE A 48 -7.01 -0.18 2.94
CA PHE A 48 -7.04 1.21 3.39
C PHE A 48 -5.63 1.78 3.38
N CYS A 49 -5.48 3.08 3.26
CA CYS A 49 -4.19 3.73 3.41
C CYS A 49 -4.34 5.16 3.92
N VAL A 50 -3.24 5.68 4.44
CA VAL A 50 -3.08 7.09 4.82
C VAL A 50 -2.05 7.70 3.90
N ARG A 51 -2.46 8.72 3.14
CA ARG A 51 -1.60 9.46 2.22
C ARG A 51 -0.97 10.63 2.93
N GLU A 52 0.26 10.95 2.56
CA GLU A 52 0.94 12.14 3.02
C GLU A 52 0.12 13.40 2.66
N ASN A 53 -0.05 14.30 3.64
CA ASN A 53 -0.85 15.51 3.50
C ASN A 53 -2.29 15.30 2.96
N ASP A 54 -2.86 14.11 3.15
CA ASP A 54 -4.19 13.73 2.62
C ASP A 54 -4.31 13.94 1.09
N GLY A 55 -3.19 13.75 0.37
CA GLY A 55 -3.09 13.94 -1.07
C GLY A 55 -3.93 12.96 -1.90
N PRO A 56 -3.99 13.15 -3.23
CA PRO A 56 -4.75 12.28 -4.12
C PRO A 56 -4.16 10.86 -4.24
N PRO A 57 -4.89 9.88 -4.77
CA PRO A 57 -4.36 8.53 -4.96
C PRO A 57 -3.08 8.47 -5.80
N GLY A 58 -2.08 7.74 -5.30
CA GLY A 58 -0.69 7.72 -5.79
C GLY A 58 0.26 8.70 -5.08
N THR A 59 -0.23 9.50 -4.13
CA THR A 59 0.64 10.21 -3.19
C THR A 59 1.34 9.21 -2.25
N PRO A 60 2.60 9.48 -1.83
CA PRO A 60 3.31 8.65 -0.86
C PRO A 60 2.46 8.28 0.36
N LEU A 61 2.60 7.04 0.82
CA LEU A 61 1.87 6.53 1.97
C LEU A 61 2.71 6.70 3.24
N VAL A 62 2.02 7.09 4.31
CA VAL A 62 2.57 7.06 5.67
C VAL A 62 2.06 5.86 6.48
N GLY A 63 1.08 5.11 5.94
CA GLY A 63 0.54 3.88 6.51
C GLY A 63 -0.44 3.16 5.58
N GLY A 64 -0.63 1.87 5.82
CA GLY A 64 -1.50 0.97 5.06
C GLY A 64 -1.87 -0.27 5.87
#